data_AF-A0A1G8KIR7-F1
#
_entry.id   AF-A0A1G8KIR7-F1
#
_cell.length_a   1.000
_cell.length_b   1.000
_cell.length_c   1.000
_cell.angle_alpha   90.00
_cell.angle_beta   90.00
_cell.angle_gamma   90.00
#
_symmetry.space_group_name_H-M   'P 1'
#
loop_
_entity.id
_entity.type
_entity.pdbx_description
1 polymer ?
#
loop_
_entity_poly.entity_id
_entity_poly.type
_entity_poly.pdbx_seq_one_letter_code
_entity_poly.pdbx_strand_id
1 'polypeptide(L)'
;MLKSVDPLLTGDLLAILRDMGHGDEIVVVDGNFPAASVAQRLVRLPGIAADRAAEAILSLLPLDDFVDQPAAAMASPDGRPEI
;
A
#
# COMPACT_ATOMS: atom_id res chain seq x y z
N MET A 1 15.49 -1.50 -12.39
CA MET A 1 15.96 -1.63 -10.99
C MET A 1 16.90 -0.48 -10.68
N LEU A 2 16.79 0.10 -9.49
CA LEU A 2 17.64 1.21 -9.02
C LEU A 2 18.46 0.73 -7.82
N LYS A 3 19.60 1.38 -7.57
CA LYS A 3 20.41 1.10 -6.38
C LYS A 3 19.65 1.58 -5.14
N SER A 4 19.68 0.79 -4.07
CA SER A 4 19.08 1.11 -2.76
C SER A 4 17.55 1.27 -2.72
N VAL A 5 16.85 1.00 -3.84
CA VAL A 5 15.39 1.02 -3.90
C VAL A 5 14.89 -0.40 -4.09
N ASP A 6 13.89 -0.78 -3.29
CA ASP A 6 13.25 -2.09 -3.39
C ASP A 6 12.73 -2.34 -4.83
N PRO A 7 13.06 -3.47 -5.47
CA PRO A 7 12.66 -3.74 -6.85
C PRO A 7 11.13 -3.86 -7.05
N LEU A 8 10.35 -4.06 -5.98
CA LEU A 8 8.88 -4.01 -6.06
C LEU A 8 8.33 -2.60 -6.26
N LEU A 9 9.12 -1.58 -5.94
CA LEU A 9 8.81 -0.18 -6.24
C LEU A 9 9.07 0.08 -7.72
N THR A 10 8.13 -0.37 -8.55
CA THR A 10 8.12 -0.13 -10.00
C THR A 10 8.09 1.37 -10.31
N GLY A 11 8.40 1.75 -11.55
CA GLY A 11 8.38 3.17 -11.96
C GLY A 11 7.04 3.85 -11.70
N ASP A 12 5.93 3.16 -11.96
CA ASP A 12 4.59 3.68 -11.73
C ASP A 12 4.28 3.85 -10.24
N LEU A 13 4.68 2.87 -9.41
CA LEU A 13 4.50 2.97 -7.96
C LEU A 13 5.36 4.09 -7.35
N LEU A 14 6.61 4.25 -7.80
CA LEU A 14 7.47 5.34 -7.37
C LEU A 14 6.92 6.72 -7.76
N ALA A 15 6.35 6.84 -8.96
CA ALA A 15 5.69 8.07 -9.39
C ALA A 15 4.49 8.39 -8.50
N ILE A 16 3.65 7.39 -8.19
CA ILE A 16 2.52 7.55 -7.26
C ILE A 16 2.99 8.03 -5.89
N LEU A 17 3.93 7.31 -5.27
CA LEU A 17 4.45 7.64 -3.93
C LEU A 17 5.09 9.03 -3.88
N ARG A 18 5.76 9.45 -4.97
CA ARG A 18 6.37 10.79 -5.06
C ARG A 18 5.34 11.91 -5.18
N ASP A 19 4.21 11.65 -5.84
CA ASP A 19 3.15 12.63 -6.02
C ASP A 19 2.25 12.77 -4.78
N MET A 20 2.26 11.78 -3.87
CA MET A 20 1.47 11.80 -2.63
C MET A 20 1.93 12.93 -1.70
N GLY A 21 0.97 13.69 -1.21
CA GLY A 21 1.14 14.70 -0.16
C GLY A 21 0.78 14.19 1.23
N HIS A 22 0.82 15.10 2.21
CA HIS A 22 0.38 14.82 3.57
C HIS A 22 -1.13 14.53 3.60
N GLY A 23 -1.52 13.42 4.23
CA GLY A 23 -2.90 12.94 4.29
C GLY A 23 -3.37 12.16 3.05
N ASP A 24 -2.55 12.02 2.00
CA ASP A 24 -2.89 11.11 0.90
C ASP A 24 -2.74 9.65 1.36
N GLU A 25 -3.65 8.80 0.90
CA GLU A 25 -3.74 7.40 1.29
C GLU A 25 -3.39 6.46 0.13
N ILE A 26 -2.81 5.32 0.47
CA ILE A 26 -2.58 4.19 -0.45
C ILE A 26 -3.10 2.91 0.20
N VAL A 27 -3.72 2.05 -0.60
CA VAL A 27 -4.28 0.77 -0.11
C VAL A 27 -3.57 -0.39 -0.78
N VAL A 28 -3.02 -1.30 0.04
CA VAL A 28 -2.56 -2.62 -0.41
C VAL A 28 -3.73 -3.59 -0.25
N VAL A 29 -4.12 -4.24 -1.34
CA VAL A 29 -5.32 -5.06 -1.39
C VAL A 29 -5.02 -6.46 -1.89
N ASP A 30 -5.84 -7.43 -1.48
CA ASP A 30 -5.75 -8.81 -1.96
C ASP A 30 -6.35 -8.97 -3.36
N GLY A 31 -6.27 -10.21 -3.88
CA GLY A 31 -6.80 -10.55 -5.21
C GLY A 31 -8.33 -10.59 -5.31
N ASN A 32 -9.05 -10.57 -4.19
CA ASN A 32 -10.52 -10.58 -4.16
C ASN A 32 -11.10 -9.15 -4.12
N PHE A 33 -10.31 -8.18 -3.66
CA PHE A 33 -10.72 -6.78 -3.63
C PHE A 33 -10.95 -6.24 -5.06
N PRO A 34 -12.05 -5.49 -5.30
CA PRO A 34 -12.43 -5.03 -6.64
C PRO A 34 -11.63 -3.80 -7.11
N ALA A 35 -10.30 -3.84 -7.00
CA ALA A 35 -9.38 -2.72 -7.23
C ALA A 35 -9.59 -2.03 -8.58
N ALA A 36 -9.84 -2.81 -9.63
CA ALA A 36 -10.05 -2.29 -10.99
C ALA A 36 -11.30 -1.41 -11.14
N SER A 37 -12.27 -1.51 -10.22
CA SER A 37 -13.50 -0.72 -10.26
C SER A 37 -13.48 0.52 -9.37
N VAL A 38 -12.61 0.56 -8.35
CA VAL A 38 -12.62 1.61 -7.31
C VAL A 38 -11.34 2.45 -7.26
N ALA A 39 -10.23 1.96 -7.81
CA ALA A 39 -8.95 2.67 -7.72
C ALA A 39 -8.94 3.94 -8.57
N GLN A 40 -8.48 5.05 -8.01
CA GLN A 40 -8.17 6.26 -8.77
C GLN A 40 -6.90 6.10 -9.61
N ARG A 41 -5.89 5.42 -9.04
CA ARG A 41 -4.64 5.02 -9.69
C ARG A 41 -4.39 3.55 -9.32
N LEU A 42 -4.18 2.69 -10.32
CA LEU A 42 -4.05 1.24 -10.10
C LEU A 42 -2.65 0.75 -10.47
N VAL A 43 -1.96 0.14 -9.50
CA VAL A 43 -0.75 -0.66 -9.71
C VAL A 43 -1.08 -2.11 -9.44
N ARG A 44 -0.64 -3.02 -10.32
CA ARG A 44 -0.84 -4.46 -10.16
C ARG A 44 0.48 -5.14 -9.79
N LEU A 45 0.48 -5.87 -8.68
CA LEU A 45 1.62 -6.66 -8.19
C LEU A 45 1.23 -8.15 -8.09
N PRO A 46 1.06 -8.86 -9.23
CA PRO A 46 0.60 -10.24 -9.21
C PRO A 46 1.62 -11.16 -8.53
N GLY A 47 1.14 -12.06 -7.66
CA GLY A 47 1.98 -13.04 -6.96
C GLY A 47 2.82 -12.48 -5.81
N ILE A 48 2.59 -11.23 -5.40
CA ILE A 48 3.26 -10.61 -4.27
C ILE A 48 2.35 -10.64 -3.05
N ALA A 49 2.90 -11.03 -1.90
CA ALA A 49 2.19 -11.02 -0.63
C ALA A 49 2.02 -9.57 -0.11
N ALA A 50 0.90 -9.30 0.59
CA ALA A 50 0.54 -7.95 1.01
C ALA A 50 1.54 -7.35 2.00
N ASP A 51 2.06 -8.14 2.92
CA ASP A 51 3.12 -7.78 3.87
C ASP A 51 4.41 -7.35 3.14
N ARG A 52 4.81 -8.10 2.12
CA ARG A 52 6.00 -7.79 1.31
C ARG A 52 5.84 -6.50 0.51
N ALA A 53 4.64 -6.25 -0.03
CA ALA A 53 4.32 -4.99 -0.70
C ALA A 53 4.31 -3.81 0.28
N ALA A 54 3.71 -3.99 1.47
CA ALA A 54 3.70 -2.98 2.51
C ALA A 54 5.12 -2.63 2.99
N GLU A 55 5.98 -3.62 3.21
CA GLU A 55 7.39 -3.41 3.57
C GLU A 55 8.13 -2.56 2.52
N ALA A 56 7.96 -2.87 1.23
CA ALA A 56 8.55 -2.07 0.15
C ALA A 56 8.05 -0.62 0.18
N ILE A 57 6.74 -0.42 0.30
CA ILE A 57 6.11 0.91 0.31
C ILE A 57 6.61 1.72 1.52
N LEU A 58 6.56 1.14 2.71
CA LEU A 58 6.97 1.79 3.97
C LEU A 58 8.47 2.06 4.05
N SER A 59 9.29 1.45 3.18
CA SER A 59 10.70 1.82 3.05
C SER A 59 10.91 3.26 2.54
N LEU A 60 9.90 3.84 1.87
CA LEU A 60 9.93 5.22 1.36
C LEU A 60 8.76 6.10 1.86
N LEU A 61 7.63 5.51 2.24
CA LEU A 61 6.43 6.25 2.66
C LEU A 61 6.40 6.41 4.19
N PRO A 62 6.64 7.62 4.73
CA PRO A 62 6.40 7.88 6.14
C PRO A 62 4.90 7.83 6.46
N LEU A 63 4.54 7.22 7.59
CA LEU A 63 3.17 7.26 8.10
C LEU A 63 2.89 8.61 8.76
N ASP A 64 1.63 9.02 8.69
CA ASP A 64 1.15 10.29 9.24
C ASP A 64 1.15 10.25 10.78
N ASP A 65 1.92 11.14 11.42
CA ASP A 65 2.03 11.27 12.87
C ASP A 65 1.05 12.29 13.48
N PHE A 66 0.18 12.89 12.67
CA PHE A 66 -0.85 13.85 13.09
C PHE A 66 -2.19 13.18 13.39
N VAL A 67 -2.30 11.86 13.19
CA VAL A 67 -3.51 11.07 13.38
C VAL A 67 -3.27 9.88 14.30
N ASP A 68 -4.31 9.48 15.05
CA ASP A 68 -4.21 8.37 16.00
C ASP A 68 -3.98 7.01 15.32
N GLN A 69 -4.50 6.84 14.10
CA GLN A 69 -4.45 5.58 13.35
C GLN A 69 -4.09 5.83 11.87
N PRO A 70 -2.79 5.92 11.53
CA PRO A 70 -2.33 6.14 10.16
C PRO A 70 -2.36 4.86 9.28
N ALA A 71 -2.86 3.76 9.84
CA ALA A 71 -3.03 2.50 9.13
C ALA A 71 -4.35 1.85 9.54
N ALA A 72 -5.08 1.33 8.56
CA ALA A 72 -6.34 0.63 8.76
C ALA A 72 -6.35 -0.68 7.98
N ALA A 73 -7.15 -1.63 8.46
CA ALA A 73 -7.41 -2.89 7.79
C ALA A 73 -8.91 -3.19 7.86
N MET A 74 -9.41 -3.86 6.82
CA MET A 74 -10.80 -4.32 6.77
C MET A 74 -11.07 -5.26 7.95
N ALA A 75 -12.13 -4.99 8.70
CA ALA A 75 -12.57 -5.89 9.74
C ALA A 75 -13.18 -7.14 9.10
N SER A 76 -12.83 -8.31 9.62
CA SER A 76 -13.59 -9.52 9.31
C SER A 76 -14.97 -9.41 9.99
N PRO A 77 -16.04 -9.97 9.38
CA PRO A 77 -17.37 -10.02 9.97
C PRO A 77 -17.39 -10.62 11.39
N ASP A 78 -16.48 -11.56 11.66
CA ASP A 78 -16.35 -12.26 12.94
C ASP A 78 -15.34 -11.59 13.90
N GLY A 79 -14.89 -10.37 13.56
CA GLY A 79 -13.82 -9.66 14.26
C GLY A 79 -12.43 -9.92 13.67
N ARG A 80 -11.45 -9.14 14.11
CA ARG A 80 -10.04 -9.34 13.70
C ARG A 80 -9.53 -10.64 14.33
N PRO A 81 -8.97 -11.60 13.56
CA PRO A 81 -8.28 -12.74 14.16
C PRO A 81 -7.13 -12.24 15.04
N GLU A 82 -6.88 -12.90 16.17
CA GLU A 82 -5.70 -12.62 16.99
C GLU A 82 -4.45 -12.87 16.14
N ILE A 83 -3.70 -11.79 15.91
CA ILE A 83 -2.38 -11.78 15.28
C ILE A 83 -1.31 -12.08 16.33
#